data_AF-A0A9W8IMS3-F1
#
_entry.id   AF-A0A9W8IMS3-F1
#
_cell.length_a   1.000
_cell.length_b   1.000
_cell.length_c   1.000
_cell.angle_alpha   90.00
_cell.angle_beta   90.00
_cell.angle_gamma   90.00
#
_symmetry.space_group_name_H-M   'P 1'
#
loop_
_entity.id
_entity.type
_entity.pdbx_description
1 polymer ?
#
loop_
_entity_poly.entity_id
_entity_poly.type
_entity_poly.pdbx_seq_one_letter_code
_entity_poly.pdbx_strand_id
1 'polypeptide(L)'
;MPVTFTLFNKGTFGQHALVFDRDFKNRSEALENAEPLYQVSTKWSTVEILHNTVTGPKALLSGNYEGWLKRSVSLNGFGSNTLAKRTAVLKSGWSFVDFMSNEFTWRVSGWSTSWTLTDVNGSVVAKLTRATLHRNKLGTLEIIEDVPESLQSLILVTCKLVHQTVVDGERS
;
A
#
# COMPACT_ATOMS: atom_id res chain seq x y z
N MET A 1 17.78 9.18 -1.34
CA MET A 1 18.21 7.82 -0.91
C MET A 1 16.97 6.96 -0.85
N PRO A 2 17.03 5.66 -1.18
CA PRO A 2 15.85 4.80 -1.11
C PRO A 2 15.32 4.73 0.32
N VAL A 3 13.99 4.74 0.46
CA VAL A 3 13.30 4.64 1.76
C VAL A 3 12.66 3.27 1.87
N THR A 4 12.86 2.62 3.01
CA THR A 4 12.35 1.27 3.26
C THR A 4 11.27 1.28 4.31
N PHE A 5 10.14 0.65 4.01
CA PHE A 5 9.03 0.46 4.92
C PHE A 5 8.76 -1.02 5.19
N THR A 6 8.46 -1.37 6.44
CA THR A 6 7.90 -2.69 6.76
C THR A 6 6.43 -2.58 7.08
N LEU A 7 5.63 -3.45 6.46
CA LEU A 7 4.18 -3.48 6.65
C LEU A 7 3.78 -4.73 7.44
N PHE A 8 3.01 -4.53 8.52
CA PHE A 8 2.43 -5.62 9.32
C PHE A 8 0.91 -5.48 9.46
N ASN A 9 0.16 -6.57 9.29
CA ASN A 9 -1.25 -6.59 9.65
C ASN A 9 -1.44 -6.46 11.17
N LYS A 10 -2.39 -5.61 11.59
CA LYS A 10 -2.76 -5.43 13.01
C LYS A 10 -3.51 -6.65 13.57
N GLY A 11 -4.18 -7.44 12.73
CA GLY A 11 -4.92 -8.65 13.15
C GLY A 11 -5.09 -9.68 12.03
N THR A 12 -5.70 -10.82 12.38
CA THR A 12 -5.88 -12.00 11.52
C THR A 12 -6.68 -11.73 10.25
N PHE A 13 -7.62 -10.78 10.29
CA PHE A 13 -8.46 -10.41 9.14
C PHE A 13 -7.84 -9.32 8.24
N GLY A 14 -6.65 -8.81 8.59
CA GLY A 14 -5.81 -8.04 7.67
C GLY A 14 -6.37 -6.71 7.15
N GLN A 15 -7.43 -6.13 7.71
CA GLN A 15 -8.01 -4.86 7.24
C GLN A 15 -7.17 -3.62 7.60
N HIS A 16 -6.20 -3.77 8.49
CA HIS A 16 -5.32 -2.70 8.96
C HIS A 16 -3.87 -3.14 8.85
N ALA A 17 -3.04 -2.29 8.26
CA ALA A 17 -1.59 -2.44 8.24
C ALA A 17 -0.92 -1.31 9.03
N LEU A 18 0.01 -1.69 9.90
CA LEU A 18 0.97 -0.80 10.54
C LEU A 18 2.20 -0.71 9.65
N VAL A 19 2.70 0.50 9.42
CA VAL A 19 3.84 0.79 8.56
C VAL A 19 4.95 1.37 9.43
N PHE A 20 6.15 0.80 9.32
CA PHE A 20 7.33 1.24 10.04
C PHE A 20 8.41 1.68 9.05
N ASP A 21 9.24 2.65 9.43
CA ASP A 21 10.26 3.32 8.60
C ASP A 21 11.59 2.56 8.46
N ARG A 22 11.59 1.27 8.79
CA ARG A 22 12.78 0.40 8.74
C ARG A 22 12.39 -1.05 8.55
N ASP A 23 13.38 -1.91 8.27
CA ASP A 23 13.13 -3.35 8.16
C ASP A 23 13.01 -4.01 9.54
N PHE A 24 11.99 -4.85 9.69
CA PHE A 24 11.75 -5.65 10.89
C PHE A 24 11.41 -7.08 10.51
N LYS A 25 11.88 -8.07 11.27
CA LYS A 25 11.58 -9.48 10.96
C LYS A 25 10.15 -9.83 11.36
N ASN A 26 9.70 -9.34 12.51
CA ASN A 26 8.36 -9.62 13.02
C ASN A 26 7.73 -8.41 13.72
N ARG A 27 6.42 -8.48 13.97
CA ARG A 27 5.64 -7.37 14.50
C ARG A 27 5.97 -7.05 15.95
N SER A 28 6.27 -8.06 16.78
CA SER A 28 6.59 -7.84 18.20
C SER A 28 7.88 -7.05 18.32
N GLU A 29 8.92 -7.47 17.58
CA GLU A 29 10.18 -6.73 17.45
C GLU A 29 9.94 -5.29 17.00
N ALA A 30 9.11 -5.07 15.98
CA ALA A 30 8.80 -3.72 15.50
C ALA A 30 8.17 -2.83 16.59
N LEU A 31 7.18 -3.36 17.33
CA LEU A 31 6.46 -2.61 18.37
C LEU A 31 7.30 -2.34 19.62
N GLU A 32 8.29 -3.20 19.91
CA GLU A 32 9.22 -3.00 21.02
C GLU A 32 10.28 -1.92 20.70
N ASN A 33 10.63 -1.75 19.42
CA ASN A 33 11.74 -0.91 19.00
C ASN A 33 11.32 0.40 18.31
N ALA A 34 10.08 0.52 17.85
CA ALA A 34 9.59 1.68 17.13
C ALA A 34 8.07 1.86 17.24
N GLU A 35 7.63 3.11 17.14
CA GLU A 35 6.22 3.41 16.88
C GLU A 35 5.93 3.28 15.38
N PRO A 36 4.74 2.81 14.98
CA PRO A 36 4.35 2.78 13.57
C PRO A 36 4.23 4.22 13.05
N LEU A 37 4.87 4.51 11.91
CA LEU A 37 4.83 5.83 11.28
C LEU A 37 3.48 6.08 10.58
N TYR A 38 2.95 5.06 9.91
CA TYR A 38 1.64 5.12 9.26
C TYR A 38 0.73 3.96 9.67
N GLN A 39 -0.57 4.19 9.52
CA GLN A 39 -1.58 3.16 9.56
C GLN A 39 -2.41 3.19 8.28
N VAL A 40 -2.42 2.11 7.52
CA VAL A 40 -3.27 1.94 6.33
C VAL A 40 -4.46 1.07 6.68
N SER A 41 -5.67 1.52 6.35
CA SER A 41 -6.91 0.76 6.52
C SER A 41 -7.58 0.51 5.18
N THR A 42 -7.96 -0.75 4.93
CA THR A 42 -8.75 -1.18 3.79
C THR A 42 -9.97 -1.95 4.30
N LYS A 43 -11.01 -1.20 4.66
CA LYS A 43 -12.29 -1.76 5.12
C LYS A 43 -13.17 -2.09 3.91
N TRP A 44 -14.31 -2.72 4.17
CA TRP A 44 -15.23 -3.16 3.12
C TRP A 44 -15.61 -2.05 2.12
N SER A 45 -15.83 -0.82 2.58
CA SER A 45 -16.26 0.30 1.75
C SER A 45 -15.24 1.44 1.68
N THR A 46 -14.30 1.51 2.62
CA THR A 46 -13.41 2.67 2.77
C THR A 46 -11.94 2.27 2.76
N VAL A 47 -11.13 3.21 2.28
CA VAL A 47 -9.67 3.13 2.30
C VAL A 47 -9.14 4.40 2.96
N GLU A 48 -8.14 4.26 3.82
CA GLU A 48 -7.55 5.40 4.54
C GLU A 48 -6.07 5.14 4.85
N ILE A 49 -5.27 6.20 4.85
CA ILE A 49 -3.94 6.21 5.47
C ILE A 49 -3.83 7.36 6.46
N LEU A 50 -3.40 7.01 7.67
CA LEU A 50 -3.12 7.94 8.76
C LEU A 50 -1.61 8.02 8.97
N HIS A 51 -1.10 9.23 9.21
CA HIS A 51 0.24 9.49 9.72
C HIS A 51 0.14 9.64 11.24
N ASN A 52 0.88 8.82 11.98
CA ASN A 52 0.97 8.94 13.42
C ASN A 52 1.92 10.08 13.78
N THR A 53 1.36 11.19 14.27
CA THR A 53 2.12 12.37 14.69
C THR A 53 2.13 12.48 16.22
N VAL A 54 2.99 13.35 16.76
CA VAL A 54 3.04 13.64 18.21
C VAL A 54 1.68 14.10 18.76
N THR A 55 0.90 14.81 17.94
CA THR A 55 -0.44 15.31 18.30
C THR A 55 -1.56 14.27 18.09
N GLY A 56 -1.21 13.08 17.62
CA GLY A 56 -2.13 11.99 17.31
C GLY A 56 -2.20 11.65 15.82
N PRO A 57 -3.00 10.64 15.44
CA PRO A 57 -3.15 10.21 14.05
C PRO A 57 -3.82 11.30 13.19
N LYS A 58 -3.19 11.66 12.07
CA LYS A 58 -3.71 12.59 11.08
C LYS A 58 -3.98 11.86 9.77
N ALA A 59 -5.20 11.99 9.23
CA ALA A 59 -5.51 11.45 7.91
C ALA A 59 -4.73 12.19 6.81
N LEU A 60 -4.03 11.42 5.96
CA LEU A 60 -3.37 11.95 4.76
C LEU A 60 -4.22 11.73 3.51
N LEU A 61 -4.74 10.51 3.34
CA LEU A 61 -5.69 10.13 2.29
C LEU A 61 -6.86 9.37 2.89
N SER A 62 -8.05 9.63 2.37
CA SER A 62 -9.25 8.83 2.65
C SER A 62 -10.10 8.68 1.40
N GLY A 63 -10.86 7.60 1.31
CA GLY A 63 -11.54 7.28 0.07
C GLY A 63 -12.52 6.13 0.19
N ASN A 64 -13.22 5.89 -0.92
CA ASN A 64 -14.25 4.86 -1.01
C ASN A 64 -14.01 3.95 -2.21
N TYR A 65 -14.34 2.67 -2.04
CA TYR A 65 -14.45 1.78 -3.18
C TYR A 65 -15.63 2.19 -4.07
N GLU A 66 -15.42 2.11 -5.38
CA GLU A 66 -16.42 2.47 -6.38
C GLU A 66 -16.89 1.25 -7.19
N GLY A 67 -18.17 1.30 -7.56
CA GLY A 67 -18.82 0.27 -8.38
C GLY A 67 -19.09 -1.05 -7.64
N TRP A 68 -19.93 -1.88 -8.26
CA TRP A 68 -20.37 -3.16 -7.69
C TRP A 68 -19.21 -4.12 -7.37
N LEU A 69 -18.23 -4.18 -8.29
CA LEU A 69 -17.08 -5.09 -8.17
C LEU A 69 -15.94 -4.53 -7.31
N LYS A 70 -16.05 -3.28 -6.80
CA LYS A 70 -15.04 -2.64 -5.95
C LYS A 70 -13.63 -2.69 -6.53
N ARG A 71 -13.53 -2.48 -7.84
CA ARG A 71 -12.27 -2.52 -8.60
C ARG A 71 -11.61 -1.16 -8.76
N SER A 72 -12.22 -0.13 -8.18
CA SER A 72 -11.71 1.23 -8.20
C SER A 72 -11.85 1.82 -6.80
N VAL A 73 -10.96 2.74 -6.45
CA VAL A 73 -11.00 3.51 -5.20
C VAL A 73 -10.73 4.97 -5.53
N SER A 74 -11.69 5.85 -5.25
CA SER A 74 -11.43 7.29 -5.23
C SER A 74 -10.81 7.67 -3.90
N LEU A 75 -9.71 8.40 -3.94
CA LEU A 75 -8.95 8.87 -2.78
C LEU A 75 -8.91 10.39 -2.80
N ASN A 76 -9.17 11.01 -1.65
CA ASN A 76 -9.10 12.44 -1.45
C ASN A 76 -8.00 12.75 -0.43
N GLY A 77 -7.23 13.79 -0.68
CA GLY A 77 -6.18 14.26 0.22
C GLY A 77 -5.22 15.19 -0.50
N PHE A 78 -4.35 15.87 0.25
CA PHE A 78 -3.41 16.86 -0.33
C PHE A 78 -4.08 17.93 -1.22
N GLY A 79 -5.35 18.28 -0.93
CA GLY A 79 -6.09 19.31 -1.65
C GLY A 79 -6.68 18.88 -3.01
N SER A 80 -6.59 17.60 -3.38
CA SER A 80 -7.10 17.09 -4.66
C SER A 80 -7.64 15.65 -4.51
N ASN A 81 -8.21 15.13 -5.60
CA ASN A 81 -8.76 13.79 -5.67
C ASN A 81 -7.99 12.98 -6.70
N THR A 82 -7.86 11.68 -6.43
CA THR A 82 -7.27 10.74 -7.37
C THR A 82 -7.99 9.39 -7.35
N LEU A 83 -7.62 8.51 -8.28
CA LEU A 83 -8.28 7.25 -8.57
C LEU A 83 -7.24 6.13 -8.69
N ALA A 84 -7.44 5.07 -7.92
CA ALA A 84 -6.74 3.81 -8.07
C ALA A 84 -7.69 2.78 -8.69
N LYS A 85 -7.23 1.98 -9.64
CA LYS A 85 -8.00 0.96 -10.37
C LYS A 85 -7.24 -0.35 -10.43
N ARG A 86 -7.94 -1.47 -10.27
CA ARG A 86 -7.39 -2.81 -10.51
C ARG A 86 -7.08 -2.99 -12.00
N THR A 87 -5.90 -3.49 -12.32
CA THR A 87 -5.49 -3.73 -13.71
C THR A 87 -6.14 -5.03 -14.21
N ALA A 88 -7.10 -4.93 -15.13
CA ALA A 88 -7.84 -6.04 -15.73
C ALA A 88 -8.54 -7.02 -14.75
N VAL A 89 -9.40 -7.89 -15.29
CA VAL A 89 -10.18 -8.85 -14.49
C VAL A 89 -9.32 -9.99 -13.92
N LEU A 90 -8.32 -10.42 -14.69
CA LEU A 90 -7.50 -11.60 -14.41
C LEU A 90 -6.11 -11.25 -13.86
N LYS A 91 -5.72 -9.98 -13.83
CA LYS A 91 -4.47 -9.55 -13.21
C LYS A 91 -4.78 -9.00 -11.81
N SER A 92 -3.87 -9.28 -10.86
CA SER A 92 -4.00 -8.84 -9.47
C SER A 92 -3.30 -7.51 -9.21
N GLY A 93 -2.89 -6.81 -10.27
CA GLY A 93 -2.24 -5.50 -10.18
C GLY A 93 -3.24 -4.37 -9.94
N TRP A 94 -2.70 -3.22 -9.57
CA TRP A 94 -3.41 -1.96 -9.45
C TRP A 94 -2.63 -0.87 -10.19
N SER A 95 -3.35 0.09 -10.74
CA SER A 95 -2.83 1.31 -11.34
C SER A 95 -3.42 2.49 -10.61
N PHE A 96 -2.72 3.60 -10.54
CA PHE A 96 -3.24 4.84 -9.99
C PHE A 96 -2.62 6.03 -10.70
N VAL A 97 -3.30 7.16 -10.61
CA VAL A 97 -2.77 8.45 -11.04
C VAL A 97 -2.35 9.21 -9.77
N ASP A 98 -1.26 9.98 -9.77
CA ASP A 98 -0.95 10.86 -8.65
C ASP A 98 -1.68 12.20 -8.76
N PHE A 99 -1.45 13.11 -7.81
CA PHE A 99 -2.06 14.44 -7.82
C PHE A 99 -1.51 15.38 -8.89
N MET A 100 -0.44 14.97 -9.58
CA MET A 100 0.20 15.68 -10.68
C MET A 100 -0.16 15.07 -12.05
N SER A 101 -1.11 14.14 -12.08
CA SER A 101 -1.54 13.41 -13.28
C SER A 101 -0.52 12.43 -13.86
N ASN A 102 0.47 11.98 -13.08
CA ASN A 102 1.38 10.91 -13.47
C ASN A 102 0.75 9.55 -13.20
N GLU A 103 0.88 8.60 -14.14
CA GLU A 103 0.33 7.25 -14.00
C GLU A 103 1.38 6.26 -13.49
N PHE A 104 0.96 5.41 -12.55
CA PHE A 104 1.77 4.35 -11.98
C PHE A 104 1.02 3.02 -12.00
N THR A 105 1.74 1.92 -12.22
CA THR A 105 1.17 0.57 -12.29
C THR A 105 1.98 -0.44 -11.50
N TRP A 106 1.30 -1.14 -10.59
CA TRP A 106 1.81 -2.32 -9.91
C TRP A 106 1.83 -3.52 -10.86
N ARG A 107 3.02 -4.01 -11.14
CA ARG A 107 3.28 -5.27 -11.83
C ARG A 107 3.38 -6.39 -10.81
N VAL A 108 2.37 -7.25 -10.84
CA VAL A 108 2.20 -8.39 -9.92
C VAL A 108 2.21 -9.67 -10.72
N SER A 109 3.04 -10.62 -10.30
CA SER A 109 3.02 -12.00 -10.79
C SER A 109 2.53 -12.90 -9.66
N GLY A 110 1.55 -13.77 -9.95
CA GLY A 110 0.88 -14.59 -8.93
C GLY A 110 1.80 -15.50 -8.13
N TRP A 111 2.91 -15.96 -8.72
CA TRP A 111 3.89 -16.81 -8.04
C TRP A 111 5.10 -16.04 -7.50
N SER A 112 5.24 -14.76 -7.87
CA SER A 112 6.37 -13.93 -7.42
C SER A 112 6.08 -13.32 -6.05
N THR A 113 7.08 -13.37 -5.18
CA THR A 113 7.10 -12.59 -3.94
C THR A 113 7.56 -11.16 -4.16
N SER A 114 8.14 -10.84 -5.32
CA SER A 114 8.60 -9.50 -5.67
C SER A 114 7.60 -8.84 -6.61
N TRP A 115 7.01 -7.73 -6.18
CA TRP A 115 6.13 -6.88 -6.99
C TRP A 115 6.77 -5.51 -7.18
N THR A 116 6.56 -4.91 -8.34
CA THR A 116 7.16 -3.61 -8.66
C THR A 116 6.08 -2.61 -9.04
N LEU A 117 6.29 -1.36 -8.65
CA LEU A 117 5.53 -0.23 -9.13
C LEU A 117 6.36 0.46 -10.21
N THR A 118 5.77 0.65 -11.39
CA THR A 118 6.42 1.36 -12.50
C THR A 118 5.66 2.61 -12.87
N ASP A 119 6.37 3.65 -13.30
CA ASP A 119 5.77 4.82 -13.97
C ASP A 119 5.33 4.47 -15.41
N VAL A 120 4.84 5.48 -16.14
CA VAL A 120 4.43 5.37 -17.55
C VAL A 120 5.58 4.99 -18.50
N ASN A 121 6.83 5.35 -18.15
CA ASN A 121 8.01 5.04 -18.95
C ASN A 121 8.53 3.62 -18.68
N GLY A 122 7.99 2.94 -17.66
CA GLY A 122 8.43 1.62 -17.23
C GLY A 122 9.56 1.65 -16.19
N SER A 123 9.96 2.83 -15.71
CA SER A 123 10.95 2.99 -14.64
C SER A 123 10.37 2.48 -13.32
N VAL A 124 11.17 1.74 -12.55
CA VAL A 124 10.73 1.19 -11.26
C VAL A 124 10.84 2.26 -10.18
N VAL A 125 9.71 2.60 -9.58
CA VAL A 125 9.60 3.63 -8.54
C VAL A 125 9.60 3.00 -7.14
N ALA A 126 8.99 1.82 -7.00
CA ALA A 126 8.96 1.09 -5.74
C ALA A 126 8.94 -0.43 -5.96
N LYS A 127 9.38 -1.17 -4.94
CA LYS A 127 9.43 -2.63 -4.94
C LYS A 127 8.90 -3.17 -3.62
N LEU A 128 7.91 -4.06 -3.67
CA LEU A 128 7.47 -4.83 -2.51
C LEU A 128 8.07 -6.23 -2.57
N THR A 129 8.75 -6.63 -1.51
CA THR A 129 9.12 -8.03 -1.25
C THR A 129 8.14 -8.61 -0.24
N ARG A 130 7.17 -9.38 -0.73
CA ARG A 130 6.11 -10.02 0.06
C ARG A 130 6.68 -11.10 0.98
N ALA A 131 6.21 -11.13 2.22
CA ALA A 131 6.47 -12.25 3.12
C ALA A 131 5.43 -13.37 2.88
N THR A 132 5.90 -14.59 2.62
CA THR A 132 5.03 -15.75 2.34
C THR A 132 4.78 -16.64 3.56
N LEU A 133 5.69 -16.63 4.54
CA LEU A 133 5.65 -17.53 5.72
C LEU A 133 5.24 -16.83 7.02
N HIS A 134 5.25 -15.50 7.06
CA HIS A 134 4.94 -14.73 8.26
C HIS A 134 3.49 -14.26 8.24
N ARG A 135 2.62 -14.91 9.02
CA ARG A 135 1.15 -14.65 9.04
C ARG A 135 0.74 -13.18 9.15
N ASN A 136 1.57 -12.34 9.77
CA ASN A 136 1.26 -10.92 9.99
C ASN A 136 2.16 -9.95 9.22
N LYS A 137 3.28 -10.37 8.61
CA LYS A 137 4.12 -9.47 7.80
C LYS A 137 3.56 -9.47 6.38
N LEU A 138 3.25 -8.30 5.85
CA LEU A 138 2.90 -8.14 4.43
C LEU A 138 4.16 -8.27 3.59
N GLY A 139 5.21 -7.58 4.00
CA GLY A 139 6.47 -7.52 3.29
C GLY A 139 7.25 -6.27 3.64
N THR A 140 8.33 -6.09 2.89
CA THR A 140 9.18 -4.91 2.96
C THR A 140 9.04 -4.17 1.63
N LEU A 141 8.63 -2.91 1.70
CA LEU A 141 8.44 -2.01 0.58
C LEU A 141 9.63 -1.05 0.51
N GLU A 142 10.32 -1.03 -0.61
CA GLU A 142 11.39 -0.08 -0.92
C GLU A 142 10.86 0.94 -1.93
N ILE A 143 10.94 2.23 -1.62
CA ILE A 143 10.71 3.33 -2.57
C ILE A 143 12.08 3.80 -3.02
N ILE A 144 12.37 3.63 -4.31
CA ILE A 144 13.73 3.74 -4.87
C ILE A 144 14.13 5.21 -5.02
N GLU A 145 13.18 6.04 -5.42
CA GLU A 145 13.36 7.46 -5.63
C GLU A 145 12.89 8.25 -4.41
N ASP A 146 13.46 9.45 -4.22
CA ASP A 146 12.94 10.39 -3.23
C ASP A 146 11.66 11.01 -3.80
N VAL A 147 10.53 10.72 -3.14
CA VAL A 147 9.20 11.09 -3.63
C VAL A 147 8.47 11.96 -2.61
N PRO A 148 7.59 12.88 -3.05
CA PRO A 148 6.79 13.66 -2.13
C PRO A 148 5.88 12.77 -1.27
N GLU A 149 5.54 13.24 -0.05
CA GLU A 149 4.67 12.52 0.90
C GLU A 149 3.34 12.09 0.28
N SER A 150 2.81 12.90 -0.64
CA SER A 150 1.58 12.61 -1.37
C SER A 150 1.69 11.34 -2.23
N LEU A 151 2.78 11.20 -2.99
CA LEU A 151 3.04 10.00 -3.79
C LEU A 151 3.38 8.81 -2.87
N GLN A 152 4.20 9.00 -1.84
CA GLN A 152 4.48 7.95 -0.85
C GLN A 152 3.19 7.39 -0.22
N SER A 153 2.25 8.26 0.14
CA SER A 153 0.95 7.87 0.71
C SER A 153 0.13 7.02 -0.27
N LEU A 154 0.13 7.38 -1.56
CA LEU A 154 -0.52 6.60 -2.61
C LEU A 154 0.15 5.24 -2.81
N ILE A 155 1.49 5.20 -2.80
CA ILE A 155 2.25 3.94 -2.91
C ILE A 155 1.90 3.01 -1.75
N LEU A 156 1.89 3.50 -0.51
CA LEU A 156 1.57 2.71 0.68
C LEU A 156 0.13 2.17 0.66
N VAL A 157 -0.84 3.02 0.33
CA VAL A 157 -2.26 2.63 0.22
C VAL A 157 -2.45 1.59 -0.89
N THR A 158 -1.93 1.84 -2.08
CA THR A 158 -2.10 0.94 -3.21
C THR A 158 -1.33 -0.36 -3.05
N CYS A 159 -0.16 -0.34 -2.40
CA CYS A 159 0.56 -1.54 -1.99
C CYS A 159 -0.33 -2.46 -1.12
N LYS A 160 -1.06 -1.87 -0.16
CA LYS A 160 -2.00 -2.63 0.68
C LYS A 160 -3.17 -3.19 -0.14
N LEU A 161 -3.74 -2.42 -1.05
CA LEU A 161 -4.83 -2.85 -1.95
C LEU A 161 -4.40 -4.03 -2.84
N VAL A 162 -3.21 -3.94 -3.43
CA VAL A 162 -2.62 -5.01 -4.23
C VAL A 162 -2.45 -6.27 -3.39
N HIS A 163 -1.84 -6.15 -2.21
CA HIS A 163 -1.63 -7.29 -1.32
C HIS A 163 -2.95 -7.97 -0.95
N GLN A 164 -3.97 -7.20 -0.57
CA GLN A 164 -5.28 -7.75 -0.25
C GLN A 164 -5.90 -8.47 -1.46
N THR A 165 -5.82 -7.86 -2.65
CA THR A 165 -6.34 -8.45 -3.89
C THR A 165 -5.68 -9.79 -4.24
N VAL A 166 -4.36 -9.89 -4.07
CA VAL A 166 -3.63 -11.13 -4.33
C VAL A 166 -3.98 -12.20 -3.30
N VAL A 167 -3.97 -11.87 -2.01
CA VAL A 167 -4.27 -12.83 -0.94
C VAL A 167 -5.72 -13.32 -1.00
N ASP A 168 -6.67 -12.45 -1.32
CA ASP A 168 -8.07 -12.84 -1.50
C ASP A 168 -8.22 -13.78 -2.72
N GLY A 169 -7.46 -13.55 -3.79
CA GLY A 169 -7.42 -14.44 -4.96
C GLY A 169 -6.69 -15.77 -4.74
N GLU A 170 -5.74 -15.85 -3.81
CA GLU A 170 -5.07 -17.10 -3.43
C GLU A 170 -5.96 -18.03 -2.57
N ARG A 171 -7.04 -17.48 -1.97
CA ARG A 171 -7.96 -18.21 -1.09
C ARG A 171 -9.21 -18.73 -1.80
N SER A 172 -9.49 -18.23 -3.00
CA SER A 172 -10.64 -18.59 -3.85
C SER A 172 -10.30 -19.68 -4.86
#